data_AF-A0A9P6WUX0-F1
#
_entry.id   AF-A0A9P6WUX0-F1
#
_cell.length_a   1.000
_cell.length_b   1.000
_cell.length_c   1.000
_cell.angle_alpha   90.00
_cell.angle_beta   90.00
_cell.angle_gamma   90.00
#
_symmetry.space_group_name_H-M   'P 1'
#
loop_
_entity.id
_entity.type
_entity.pdbx_description
1 polymer ?
#
loop_
_entity_poly.entity_id
_entity_poly.type
_entity_poly.pdbx_seq_one_letter_code
_entity_poly.pdbx_strand_id
1 'polypeptide(L)'
;MSNNDGTNNERVYTHTEMENIIRSIVEQMEDERETARLSENHIPMEILEELEGISSLQLQENFRRFKKDTRKYQSNEWLVPEKINKSVLPYIKKHSTDTINVINSIQKITENTRFQARVAMEIFEELQGLLHQNPDQQQARRILEGILESSKRLATFGLATAKAQEREAVLIARLNKKLNKKTIAAI
;
A
#
# COMPACT_ATOMS: atom_id res chain seq x y z
N MET A 1 -36.72 16.24 58.80
CA MET A 1 -35.72 15.20 58.49
C MET A 1 -36.36 14.30 57.44
N SER A 2 -35.94 14.44 56.17
CA SER A 2 -36.43 13.65 55.05
C SER A 2 -35.37 12.62 54.70
N ASN A 3 -35.67 11.34 54.89
CA ASN A 3 -34.84 10.23 54.43
C ASN A 3 -35.22 9.92 52.98
N ASN A 4 -34.23 9.99 52.09
CA ASN A 4 -34.36 9.68 50.67
C ASN A 4 -33.67 8.32 50.44
N ASP A 5 -34.42 7.23 50.52
CA ASP A 5 -33.93 5.89 50.15
C ASP A 5 -33.95 5.77 48.62
N GLY A 6 -32.77 5.88 48.02
CA GLY A 6 -32.54 5.54 46.62
C GLY A 6 -32.50 4.02 46.46
N THR A 7 -33.61 3.43 46.02
CA THR A 7 -33.69 2.02 45.63
C THR A 7 -32.93 1.79 44.32
N ASN A 8 -31.71 1.25 44.44
CA ASN A 8 -30.96 0.75 43.29
C ASN A 8 -31.57 -0.61 42.89
N ASN A 9 -32.54 -0.57 41.97
CA ASN A 9 -33.21 -1.77 41.44
C ASN A 9 -32.26 -2.54 40.51
N GLU A 10 -31.52 -3.52 41.06
CA GLU A 10 -30.85 -4.54 40.25
C GLU A 10 -31.91 -5.37 39.52
N ARG A 11 -32.01 -5.22 38.19
CA ARG A 11 -32.86 -6.07 37.37
C ARG A 11 -32.25 -7.47 37.31
N VAL A 12 -32.95 -8.45 37.88
CA VAL A 12 -32.62 -9.87 37.74
C VAL A 12 -33.26 -10.37 36.45
N TYR A 13 -32.42 -10.84 35.53
CA TYR A 13 -32.86 -11.43 34.26
C TYR A 13 -33.08 -12.93 34.41
N THR A 14 -34.14 -13.44 33.81
CA THR A 14 -34.36 -14.88 33.66
C THR A 14 -33.37 -15.46 32.65
N HIS A 15 -33.14 -16.77 32.72
CA HIS A 15 -32.21 -17.47 31.82
C HIS A 15 -32.54 -17.23 30.33
N THR A 16 -33.83 -17.30 29.98
CA THR A 16 -34.30 -17.05 28.61
C THR A 16 -34.10 -15.59 28.17
N GLU A 17 -34.28 -14.61 29.07
CA GLU A 17 -33.99 -13.21 28.76
C GLU A 17 -32.50 -12.99 28.52
N MET A 18 -31.63 -13.63 29.31
CA MET A 18 -30.18 -13.56 29.11
C MET A 18 -29.76 -14.19 27.77
N GLU A 19 -30.31 -15.35 27.41
CA GLU A 19 -30.03 -15.98 26.12
C GLU A 19 -30.47 -15.11 24.93
N ASN A 20 -31.63 -14.45 25.05
CA ASN A 20 -32.12 -13.53 24.02
C ASN A 20 -31.25 -12.27 23.91
N ILE A 21 -30.76 -11.74 25.04
CA ILE A 21 -29.82 -10.62 25.06
C ILE A 21 -28.50 -11.02 24.39
N ILE A 22 -27.93 -12.17 24.75
CA ILE A 22 -26.68 -12.67 24.16
C ILE A 22 -26.85 -12.86 22.65
N ARG A 23 -27.95 -13.48 22.21
CA ARG A 23 -28.24 -13.68 20.78
C ARG A 23 -28.35 -12.35 20.03
N SER A 24 -29.09 -11.39 20.58
CA SER A 24 -29.23 -10.05 20.00
C SER A 24 -27.90 -9.30 19.91
N ILE A 25 -27.02 -9.46 20.90
CA ILE A 25 -25.68 -8.85 20.87
C ILE A 25 -24.83 -9.49 19.77
N VAL A 26 -24.87 -10.82 19.64
CA VAL A 26 -24.12 -11.54 18.61
C VAL A 26 -24.60 -11.14 17.21
N GLU A 27 -25.92 -11.10 16.99
CA GLU A 27 -26.53 -10.66 15.73
C GLU A 27 -26.15 -9.21 15.40
N GLN A 28 -26.20 -8.31 16.39
CA GLN A 28 -25.76 -6.92 16.20
C GLN A 28 -24.27 -6.81 15.85
N MET A 29 -23.41 -7.61 16.48
CA MET A 29 -21.97 -7.65 16.17
C MET A 29 -21.68 -8.20 14.77
N GLU A 30 -22.50 -9.13 14.28
CA GLU A 30 -22.40 -9.65 12.91
C GLU A 30 -22.90 -8.62 11.89
N ASP A 31 -24.02 -7.96 12.16
CA ASP A 31 -24.55 -6.87 11.31
C ASP A 31 -23.61 -5.66 11.25
N GLU A 32 -22.98 -5.28 12.36
CA GLU A 32 -21.95 -4.22 12.41
C GLU A 32 -20.69 -4.62 11.60
N ARG A 33 -20.32 -5.90 11.60
CA ARG A 33 -19.23 -6.42 10.77
C ARG A 33 -19.60 -6.47 9.29
N GLU A 34 -20.83 -6.84 8.95
CA GLU A 34 -21.35 -6.88 7.58
C GLU A 34 -21.49 -5.45 7.01
N THR A 35 -22.00 -4.50 7.80
CA THR A 35 -22.10 -3.09 7.41
C THR A 35 -20.73 -2.41 7.29
N ALA A 36 -19.75 -2.76 8.12
CA ALA A 36 -18.37 -2.31 7.93
C ALA A 36 -17.75 -2.85 6.62
N ARG A 37 -18.10 -4.07 6.20
CA ARG A 37 -17.68 -4.65 4.91
C ARG A 37 -18.39 -4.01 3.71
N LEU A 38 -19.61 -3.52 3.90
CA LEU A 38 -20.45 -2.88 2.88
C LEU A 38 -20.24 -1.37 2.78
N SER A 39 -19.57 -0.74 3.75
CA SER A 39 -19.10 0.64 3.60
C SER A 39 -18.19 0.72 2.38
N GLU A 40 -18.47 1.66 1.47
CA GLU A 40 -17.65 1.88 0.26
C GLU A 40 -16.16 1.85 0.65
N ASN A 41 -15.40 0.95 0.02
CA ASN A 41 -13.96 0.78 0.24
C ASN A 41 -13.20 2.02 -0.27
N HIS A 42 -13.24 3.10 0.49
CA HIS A 42 -12.52 4.33 0.22
C HIS A 42 -11.03 4.16 0.54
N ILE A 43 -10.19 4.95 -0.14
CA ILE A 43 -8.78 5.06 0.24
C ILE A 43 -8.73 5.64 1.66
N PRO A 44 -7.99 5.02 2.61
CA PRO A 44 -7.86 5.55 3.96
C PRO A 44 -7.39 7.00 3.98
N MET A 45 -7.99 7.83 4.84
CA MET A 45 -7.74 9.28 4.89
C MET A 45 -6.24 9.60 5.05
N GLU A 46 -5.53 8.87 5.91
CA GLU A 46 -4.09 9.07 6.14
C GLU A 46 -3.25 8.92 4.87
N ILE A 47 -3.64 8.00 3.98
CA ILE A 47 -2.97 7.79 2.68
C ILE A 47 -3.33 8.92 1.72
N LEU A 48 -4.60 9.35 1.69
CA LEU A 48 -5.05 10.49 0.86
C LEU A 48 -4.33 11.78 1.25
N GLU A 49 -4.25 12.07 2.55
CA GLU A 49 -3.54 13.24 3.08
C GLU A 49 -2.06 13.24 2.70
N GLU A 50 -1.40 12.08 2.71
CA GLU A 50 0.00 12.01 2.27
C GLU A 50 0.13 12.15 0.75
N LEU A 51 -0.82 11.64 -0.03
CA LEU A 51 -0.79 11.75 -1.49
C LEU A 51 -1.09 13.17 -2.01
N GLU A 52 -1.96 13.91 -1.31
CA GLU A 52 -2.46 15.21 -1.76
C GLU A 52 -1.94 16.39 -0.94
N GLY A 53 -1.60 16.17 0.33
CA GLY A 53 -1.23 17.20 1.29
C GLY A 53 0.25 17.59 1.30
N ILE A 54 1.13 16.83 0.62
CA ILE A 54 2.57 17.16 0.53
C ILE A 54 3.01 17.46 -0.90
N SER A 55 4.07 18.26 -1.04
CA SER A 55 4.62 18.58 -2.36
C SER A 55 5.23 17.35 -3.04
N SER A 56 5.25 17.35 -4.38
CA SER A 56 5.88 16.27 -5.16
C SER A 56 7.36 16.05 -4.80
N LEU A 57 8.07 17.11 -4.39
CA LEU A 57 9.47 17.02 -3.96
C LEU A 57 9.60 16.30 -2.62
N GLN A 58 8.73 16.63 -1.65
CA GLN A 58 8.68 15.95 -0.36
C GLN A 58 8.30 14.48 -0.53
N LEU A 59 7.31 14.19 -1.38
CA LEU A 59 6.89 12.82 -1.68
C LEU A 59 8.05 12.01 -2.28
N GLN A 60 8.82 12.59 -3.19
CA GLN A 60 10.00 11.93 -3.77
C GLN A 60 11.10 11.69 -2.73
N GLU A 61 11.35 12.65 -1.84
CA GLU A 61 12.34 12.49 -0.77
C GLU A 61 11.90 11.43 0.26
N ASN A 62 10.61 11.39 0.60
CA ASN A 62 10.01 10.34 1.43
C ASN A 62 10.21 8.96 0.80
N PHE A 63 9.98 8.82 -0.51
CA PHE A 63 10.21 7.56 -1.23
C PHE A 63 11.69 7.17 -1.29
N ARG A 64 12.59 8.15 -1.43
CA ARG A 64 14.04 7.90 -1.41
C ARG A 64 14.47 7.36 -0.05
N ARG A 65 13.99 7.96 1.04
CA ARG A 65 14.23 7.50 2.41
C ARG A 65 13.63 6.11 2.61
N PHE A 66 12.39 5.91 2.19
CA PHE A 66 11.72 4.62 2.28
C PHE A 66 12.49 3.50 1.59
N LYS A 67 12.93 3.70 0.35
CA LYS A 67 13.78 2.75 -0.37
C LYS A 67 15.11 2.45 0.32
N LYS A 68 15.66 3.41 1.06
CA LYS A 68 16.91 3.26 1.82
C LYS A 68 16.70 2.49 3.11
N ASP A 69 15.56 2.70 3.77
CA ASP A 69 15.23 2.10 5.06
C ASP A 69 14.76 0.64 4.93
N THR A 70 14.18 0.27 3.78
CA THR A 70 13.78 -1.11 3.46
C THR A 70 14.95 -2.09 3.52
N ARG A 71 14.72 -3.24 4.17
CA ARG A 71 15.65 -4.36 4.31
C ARG A 71 16.12 -4.86 2.95
N LYS A 72 17.38 -5.28 2.94
CA LYS A 72 18.01 -5.91 1.78
C LYS A 72 17.94 -7.42 1.96
N TYR A 73 17.17 -8.05 1.08
CA TYR A 73 17.09 -9.50 1.01
C TYR A 73 18.17 -10.01 0.05
N GLN A 74 18.87 -11.06 0.46
CA GLN A 74 19.75 -11.80 -0.44
C GLN A 74 18.87 -12.76 -1.26
N SER A 75 18.90 -12.62 -2.58
CA SER A 75 18.27 -13.55 -3.51
C SER A 75 19.14 -13.62 -4.75
N ASN A 76 19.35 -14.82 -5.27
CA ASN A 76 20.27 -15.03 -6.39
C ASN A 76 19.63 -14.63 -7.74
N GLU A 77 18.30 -14.54 -7.80
CA GLU A 77 17.57 -14.40 -9.08
C GLU A 77 16.36 -13.46 -8.98
N TRP A 78 15.45 -13.67 -8.04
CA TRP A 78 14.14 -12.99 -8.02
C TRP A 78 14.21 -11.49 -7.71
N LEU A 79 15.13 -11.10 -6.83
CA LEU A 79 15.27 -9.71 -6.36
C LEU A 79 16.42 -8.97 -7.04
N VAL A 80 17.18 -9.64 -7.89
CA VAL A 80 18.30 -9.04 -8.62
C VAL A 80 17.82 -8.62 -10.00
N PRO A 81 18.03 -7.35 -10.39
CA PRO A 81 17.74 -6.94 -11.76
C PRO A 81 18.61 -7.70 -12.75
N GLU A 82 17.98 -8.35 -13.73
CA GLU A 82 18.69 -8.85 -14.90
C GLU A 82 19.36 -7.67 -15.60
N LYS A 83 20.68 -7.76 -15.76
CA LYS A 83 21.44 -6.77 -16.51
C LYS A 83 21.32 -7.10 -17.98
N ILE A 84 20.78 -6.19 -18.77
CA ILE A 84 20.88 -6.28 -20.24
C ILE A 84 22.37 -6.37 -20.57
N ASN A 85 22.76 -7.43 -21.26
CA ASN A 85 24.14 -7.65 -21.63
C ASN A 85 24.64 -6.45 -22.47
N LYS A 86 25.82 -5.93 -22.15
CA LYS A 86 26.42 -4.79 -22.85
C LYS A 86 26.58 -5.04 -24.34
N SER A 87 26.67 -6.31 -24.77
CA SER A 87 26.70 -6.71 -26.17
C SER A 87 25.39 -6.46 -26.94
N VAL A 88 24.25 -6.40 -26.25
CA VAL A 88 22.92 -6.20 -26.85
C VAL A 88 22.56 -4.71 -26.94
N LEU A 89 23.19 -3.86 -26.12
CA LEU A 89 22.96 -2.41 -26.11
C LEU A 89 23.19 -1.72 -27.48
N PRO A 90 24.23 -2.05 -28.27
CA PRO A 90 24.41 -1.47 -29.60
C PRO A 90 23.28 -1.86 -30.56
N TYR A 91 22.76 -3.08 -30.44
CA TYR A 91 21.65 -3.57 -31.26
C TYR A 91 20.36 -2.82 -30.92
N ILE A 92 20.06 -2.66 -29.62
CA ILE A 92 18.91 -1.88 -29.14
C ILE A 92 19.02 -0.41 -29.57
N LYS A 93 20.21 0.20 -29.45
CA LYS A 93 20.47 1.58 -29.90
C LYS A 93 20.29 1.78 -31.40
N LYS A 94 20.45 0.72 -32.19
CA LYS A 94 20.27 0.76 -33.65
C LYS A 94 18.79 0.69 -34.07
N HIS A 95 17.91 0.17 -33.22
CA HIS A 95 16.51 -0.17 -33.57
C HIS A 95 15.44 0.87 -33.17
N SER A 96 15.83 2.08 -32.77
CA SER A 96 15.01 3.28 -32.44
C SER A 96 15.06 3.67 -30.96
N THR A 97 15.11 4.99 -30.72
CA THR A 97 14.98 5.63 -29.40
C THR A 97 13.72 5.17 -28.65
N ASP A 98 12.65 4.81 -29.39
CA ASP A 98 11.40 4.34 -28.81
C ASP A 98 11.56 2.98 -28.10
N THR A 99 12.33 2.07 -28.67
CA THR A 99 12.62 0.75 -28.06
C THR A 99 13.41 0.92 -26.77
N ILE A 100 14.38 1.84 -26.73
CA ILE A 100 15.14 2.16 -25.51
C ILE A 100 14.21 2.70 -24.43
N ASN A 101 13.31 3.62 -24.79
CA ASN A 101 12.36 4.21 -23.84
C ASN A 101 11.46 3.14 -23.23
N VAL A 102 10.90 2.24 -24.05
CA VAL A 102 10.06 1.14 -23.56
C VAL A 102 10.83 0.22 -22.62
N ILE A 103 12.06 -0.17 -22.98
CA ILE A 103 12.92 -1.01 -22.12
C ILE A 103 13.18 -0.34 -20.77
N ASN A 104 13.54 0.94 -20.78
CA ASN A 104 13.80 1.69 -19.55
C ASN A 104 12.53 1.80 -18.68
N SER A 105 11.37 2.04 -19.29
CA SER A 105 10.09 2.08 -18.56
C SER A 105 9.75 0.72 -17.94
N ILE A 106 9.95 -0.39 -18.67
CA ILE A 106 9.76 -1.75 -18.12
C ILE A 106 10.71 -2.00 -16.95
N GLN A 107 12.00 -1.70 -17.09
CA GLN A 107 12.98 -1.87 -16.01
C GLN A 107 12.60 -1.07 -14.76
N LYS A 108 12.12 0.17 -14.93
CA LYS A 108 11.65 1.02 -13.84
C LYS A 108 10.41 0.44 -13.15
N ILE A 109 9.44 -0.07 -13.91
CA ILE A 109 8.25 -0.76 -13.38
C ILE A 109 8.70 -1.97 -12.56
N THR A 110 9.54 -2.82 -13.14
CA THR A 110 10.04 -4.03 -12.46
C THR A 110 10.77 -3.70 -11.17
N GLU A 111 11.62 -2.67 -11.14
CA GLU A 111 12.32 -2.27 -9.91
C GLU A 111 11.35 -1.77 -8.83
N ASN A 112 10.33 -1.01 -9.20
CA ASN A 112 9.30 -0.59 -8.25
C ASN A 112 8.47 -1.78 -7.73
N THR A 113 8.15 -2.75 -8.59
CA THR A 113 7.45 -3.98 -8.18
C THR A 113 8.30 -4.82 -7.23
N ARG A 114 9.60 -5.01 -7.52
CA ARG A 114 10.53 -5.70 -6.61
C ARG A 114 10.66 -4.98 -5.27
N PHE A 115 10.67 -3.64 -5.29
CA PHE A 115 10.68 -2.85 -4.07
C PHE A 115 9.41 -3.06 -3.23
N GLN A 116 8.23 -2.99 -3.84
CA GLN A 116 6.96 -3.27 -3.16
C GLN A 116 6.94 -4.68 -2.55
N ALA A 117 7.44 -5.68 -3.29
CA ALA A 117 7.56 -7.05 -2.78
C ALA A 117 8.50 -7.14 -1.56
N ARG A 118 9.62 -6.41 -1.53
CA ARG A 118 10.52 -6.35 -0.37
C ARG A 118 9.84 -5.81 0.88
N VAL A 119 9.08 -4.72 0.74
CA VAL A 119 8.32 -4.15 1.86
C VAL A 119 7.21 -5.13 2.31
N ALA A 120 6.52 -5.78 1.38
CA ALA A 120 5.50 -6.78 1.72
C ALA A 120 6.11 -7.98 2.48
N MET A 121 7.33 -8.40 2.12
CA MET A 121 8.07 -9.42 2.87
C MET A 121 8.42 -8.95 4.29
N GLU A 122 8.83 -7.70 4.48
CA GLU A 122 9.09 -7.16 5.83
C GLU A 122 7.85 -7.19 6.72
N ILE A 123 6.72 -6.71 6.19
CA ILE A 123 5.44 -6.76 6.89
C ILE A 123 5.07 -8.20 7.25
N PHE A 124 5.26 -9.13 6.31
CA PHE A 124 5.01 -10.56 6.54
C PHE A 124 5.90 -11.13 7.66
N GLU A 125 7.21 -10.85 7.64
CA GLU A 125 8.14 -11.29 8.67
C GLU A 125 7.80 -10.71 10.05
N GLU A 126 7.41 -9.43 10.11
CA GLU A 126 7.02 -8.77 11.37
C GLU A 126 5.72 -9.37 11.94
N LEU A 127 4.73 -9.61 11.09
CA LEU A 127 3.50 -10.32 11.47
C LEU A 127 3.79 -11.76 11.92
N GLN A 128 4.68 -12.47 11.22
CA GLN A 128 5.10 -13.81 11.61
C GLN A 128 5.78 -13.79 12.98
N GLY A 129 6.68 -12.83 13.22
CA GLY A 129 7.33 -12.62 14.51
C GLY A 129 6.30 -12.40 15.63
N LEU A 130 5.32 -11.54 15.40
CA LEU A 130 4.23 -11.26 16.34
C LEU A 130 3.45 -12.53 16.74
N LEU A 131 3.13 -13.38 15.76
CA LEU A 131 2.38 -14.62 15.99
C LEU A 131 3.16 -15.68 16.78
N HIS A 132 4.48 -15.77 16.61
CA HIS A 132 5.28 -16.84 17.20
C HIS A 132 5.95 -16.47 18.53
N GLN A 133 6.20 -15.17 18.78
CA GLN A 133 7.03 -14.74 19.92
C GLN A 133 6.24 -14.44 21.20
N ASN A 134 4.90 -14.53 21.17
CA ASN A 134 4.00 -14.15 22.29
C ASN A 134 4.46 -12.87 23.02
N PRO A 135 4.66 -11.76 22.31
CA PRO A 135 5.15 -10.53 22.91
C PRO A 135 4.16 -9.98 23.94
N ASP A 136 4.66 -9.23 24.92
CA ASP A 136 3.79 -8.50 25.84
C ASP A 136 2.94 -7.45 25.09
N GLN A 137 1.89 -6.95 25.74
CA GLN A 137 0.95 -6.01 25.11
C GLN A 137 1.63 -4.74 24.58
N GLN A 138 2.64 -4.21 25.29
CA GLN A 138 3.33 -2.99 24.87
C GLN A 138 4.26 -3.25 23.68
N GLN A 139 4.91 -4.41 23.64
CA GLN A 139 5.74 -4.83 22.53
C GLN A 139 4.88 -5.15 21.29
N ALA A 140 3.77 -5.88 21.47
CA ALA A 140 2.82 -6.17 20.41
C ALA A 140 2.28 -4.89 19.76
N ARG A 141 1.88 -3.91 20.59
CA ARG A 141 1.40 -2.60 20.10
C ARG A 141 2.45 -1.88 19.27
N ARG A 142 3.71 -1.83 19.74
CA ARG A 142 4.80 -1.18 18.99
C ARG A 142 5.07 -1.85 17.64
N ILE A 143 5.03 -3.18 17.59
CA ILE A 143 5.19 -3.93 16.33
C ILE A 143 4.02 -3.62 15.37
N LEU A 144 2.79 -3.64 15.87
CA LEU A 144 1.60 -3.33 15.06
C LEU A 144 1.61 -1.88 14.53
N GLU A 145 2.04 -0.91 15.32
CA GLU A 145 2.22 0.48 14.89
C GLU A 145 3.27 0.57 13.76
N GLY A 146 4.38 -0.18 13.84
CA GLY A 146 5.39 -0.27 12.78
C GLY A 146 4.88 -0.92 11.49
N ILE A 147 4.09 -2.00 11.62
CA ILE A 147 3.44 -2.68 10.49
C ILE A 147 2.44 -1.75 9.80
N LEU A 148 1.62 -1.04 10.58
CA LEU A 148 0.66 -0.08 10.07
C LEU A 148 1.35 1.04 9.28
N GLU A 149 2.41 1.63 9.84
CA GLU A 149 3.18 2.68 9.17
C GLU A 149 3.84 2.16 7.88
N SER A 150 4.43 0.97 7.91
CA SER A 150 5.05 0.35 6.73
C SER A 150 4.03 0.05 5.64
N SER A 151 2.84 -0.41 6.04
CA SER A 151 1.72 -0.69 5.14
C SER A 151 1.19 0.59 4.49
N LYS A 152 1.06 1.67 5.28
CA LYS A 152 0.67 3.00 4.78
C LYS A 152 1.70 3.50 3.76
N ARG A 153 2.99 3.51 4.10
CA ARG A 153 4.07 3.95 3.20
C ARG A 153 4.10 3.12 1.90
N LEU A 154 3.85 1.81 1.99
CA LEU A 154 3.75 0.92 0.82
C LEU A 154 2.59 1.30 -0.10
N ALA A 155 1.41 1.53 0.47
CA ALA A 155 0.22 1.93 -0.28
C ALA A 155 0.40 3.32 -0.92
N THR A 156 0.89 4.32 -0.17
CA THR A 156 1.23 5.65 -0.68
C THR A 156 2.23 5.55 -1.84
N PHE A 157 3.30 4.78 -1.67
CA PHE A 157 4.30 4.56 -2.71
C PHE A 157 3.68 3.94 -3.97
N GLY A 158 2.84 2.92 -3.82
CA GLY A 158 2.20 2.23 -4.93
C GLY A 158 1.27 3.13 -5.72
N LEU A 159 0.38 3.86 -5.05
CA LEU A 159 -0.56 4.77 -5.69
C LEU A 159 0.15 5.94 -6.39
N ALA A 160 1.14 6.55 -5.74
CA ALA A 160 1.91 7.63 -6.35
C ALA A 160 2.72 7.14 -7.57
N THR A 161 3.28 5.93 -7.49
CA THR A 161 4.00 5.31 -8.61
C THR A 161 3.06 5.03 -9.78
N ALA A 162 1.86 4.50 -9.53
CA ALA A 162 0.85 4.28 -10.57
C ALA A 162 0.47 5.59 -11.27
N LYS A 163 0.15 6.64 -10.49
CA LYS A 163 -0.18 7.98 -11.03
C LYS A 163 0.98 8.57 -11.86
N ALA A 164 2.22 8.33 -11.46
CA ALA A 164 3.39 8.76 -12.22
C ALA A 164 3.55 7.98 -13.54
N GLN A 165 3.31 6.66 -13.53
CA GLN A 165 3.36 5.81 -14.72
C GLN A 165 2.28 6.18 -15.74
N GLU A 166 1.06 6.48 -15.29
CA GLU A 166 -0.02 6.96 -16.16
C GLU A 166 0.34 8.28 -16.84
N ARG A 167 0.91 9.23 -16.09
CA ARG A 167 1.40 10.51 -16.64
C ARG A 167 2.48 10.30 -17.69
N GLU A 168 3.43 9.39 -17.42
CA GLU A 168 4.50 9.03 -18.35
C GLU A 168 3.92 8.43 -19.65
N ALA A 169 2.96 7.51 -19.54
CA ALA A 169 2.29 6.91 -20.69
C ALA A 169 1.57 7.95 -21.56
N VAL A 170 0.85 8.90 -20.95
CA VAL A 170 0.17 9.99 -21.67
C VAL A 170 1.18 10.89 -22.38
N LEU A 171 2.32 11.18 -21.76
CA LEU A 171 3.39 11.99 -22.39
C LEU A 171 3.98 11.28 -23.62
N ILE A 172 4.29 9.99 -23.49
CA ILE A 172 4.82 9.16 -24.61
C ILE A 172 3.82 9.14 -25.77
N ALA A 173 2.53 8.90 -25.49
CA ALA A 173 1.48 8.88 -26.50
C ALA A 173 1.37 10.24 -27.25
N ARG A 174 1.47 11.36 -26.51
CA ARG A 174 1.43 12.71 -27.09
C ARG A 174 2.65 13.01 -27.97
N LEU A 175 3.84 12.58 -27.57
CA LEU A 175 5.08 12.77 -28.33
C LEU A 175 5.02 12.00 -29.66
N ASN A 176 4.58 10.74 -29.64
CA ASN A 176 4.45 9.92 -30.85
C ASN A 176 3.43 10.51 -31.85
N LYS A 177 2.30 11.05 -31.36
CA LYS A 177 1.33 11.75 -32.21
C LYS A 177 1.92 12.99 -32.89
N LYS A 178 2.78 13.76 -32.20
CA LYS A 178 3.44 14.94 -32.77
C LYS A 178 4.51 14.56 -33.80
N LEU A 179 5.28 13.51 -33.55
CA LEU A 179 6.28 12.99 -34.48
C LEU A 179 5.62 12.51 -35.78
N ASN A 180 4.58 11.67 -35.69
CA ASN A 180 3.86 11.19 -36.88
C ASN A 180 3.25 12.34 -37.71
N LYS A 181 2.72 13.39 -37.07
CA LYS A 181 2.23 14.58 -37.79
C LYS A 181 3.34 15.35 -38.52
N LYS A 182 4.52 15.46 -37.94
CA LYS A 182 5.67 16.11 -38.58
C LYS A 182 6.23 15.28 -39.74
N THR A 183 6.27 13.96 -39.60
CA THR A 183 6.72 13.06 -40.67
C THR A 183 5.77 13.09 -41.87
N ILE A 184 4.46 13.12 -41.63
CA ILE A 184 3.45 13.25 -42.71
C ILE A 184 3.50 14.63 -43.37
N ALA A 185 3.81 15.70 -42.63
CA ALA A 185 3.93 17.05 -43.20
C ALA A 185 5.25 17.29 -43.98
N ALA A 186 6.19 16.34 -43.93
CA ALA A 186 7.49 16.41 -44.61
C ALA A 186 7.58 15.50 -45.85
N ILE A 187 6.49 14.81 -46.19
CA ILE A 187 6.28 14.02 -47.42
C ILE A 187 5.31 14.80 -48.30
#